data_AF-A0AAD9NDE1-F1
#
_entry.id   AF-A0AAD9NDE1-F1
#
_cell.length_a   1.000
_cell.length_b   1.000
_cell.length_c   1.000
_cell.angle_alpha   90.00
_cell.angle_beta   90.00
_cell.angle_gamma   90.00
#
_symmetry.space_group_name_H-M   'P 1'
#
loop_
_entity.id
_entity.type
_entity.pdbx_description
1 polymer ?
#
loop_
_entity_poly.entity_id
_entity_poly.type
_entity_poly.pdbx_seq_one_letter_code
_entity_poly.pdbx_strand_id
1 'polypeptide(L)'
;MIIGGSVFPHRRIHKATWVSTDHRTENQIDHICIGRKFRRSMQDVKVQRGADAASDNHLVLARMKMKLKKREVKRSTRTQYNVDFLKDRLTTETFRLTVRNKYEALQDLLDEGNMDIYTQWQQIKEMWTNTCSEVLGKKKYQQKDWISADTLNKVQVRKEKKGAINNSRTRAAKATAQEEYTEANRAVKNSVKTDKANFIEDLAKEAAQGNMKQLYEITRKFAGKYKRTDRPIKDKNGNLLTSDEDQLKRWREHFEELLNRPPPQNPPDITPAEEIL
;
A
#
# COMPACT_ATOMS: atom_id res chain seq x y z
N MET A 1 15.42 -26.53 -17.20
CA MET A 1 14.27 -25.93 -16.51
C MET A 1 13.28 -27.02 -16.10
N ILE A 2 12.45 -26.80 -15.08
CA ILE A 2 11.37 -27.69 -14.62
C ILE A 2 10.07 -26.89 -14.55
N ILE A 3 8.99 -27.40 -15.13
CA ILE A 3 7.66 -26.78 -15.09
C ILE A 3 6.91 -27.37 -13.89
N GLY A 4 6.63 -26.59 -12.85
CA GLY A 4 6.06 -27.11 -11.61
C GLY A 4 4.69 -27.75 -11.79
N GLY A 5 3.84 -27.17 -12.64
CA GLY A 5 2.47 -27.64 -12.89
C GLY A 5 2.37 -29.02 -13.57
N SER A 6 3.46 -29.54 -14.15
CA SER A 6 3.50 -30.90 -14.73
C SER A 6 4.15 -31.94 -13.80
N VAL A 7 4.83 -31.52 -12.74
CA VAL A 7 5.60 -32.40 -11.84
C VAL A 7 4.74 -33.02 -10.75
N PHE A 8 3.76 -32.27 -10.21
CA PHE A 8 2.96 -32.71 -9.08
C PHE A 8 1.63 -33.32 -9.53
N PRO A 9 1.26 -34.52 -9.03
CA PRO A 9 0.00 -35.15 -9.36
C PRO A 9 -1.15 -34.42 -8.67
N HIS A 10 -2.03 -33.82 -9.47
CA HIS A 10 -3.22 -33.10 -9.01
C HIS A 10 -4.43 -33.45 -9.87
N ARG A 11 -5.64 -33.33 -9.28
CA ARG A 11 -6.91 -33.42 -10.04
C ARG A 11 -6.96 -32.32 -11.11
N ARG A 12 -7.64 -32.56 -12.23
CA ARG A 12 -7.79 -31.60 -13.34
C ARG A 12 -8.25 -30.22 -12.88
N ILE A 13 -9.16 -30.17 -11.91
CA ILE A 13 -9.68 -28.95 -11.28
C ILE A 13 -8.60 -28.07 -10.61
N HIS A 14 -7.42 -28.63 -10.32
CA HIS A 14 -6.28 -27.92 -9.73
C HIS A 14 -5.13 -27.71 -10.74
N LYS A 15 -5.39 -27.94 -12.04
CA LYS A 15 -4.42 -27.76 -13.13
C LYS A 15 -4.84 -26.67 -14.13
N ALA A 16 -6.14 -26.47 -14.33
CA ALA A 16 -6.67 -25.45 -15.24
C ALA A 16 -6.44 -24.04 -14.68
N THR A 17 -5.59 -23.25 -15.33
CA THR A 17 -5.26 -21.87 -14.92
C THR A 17 -6.14 -20.84 -15.59
N TRP A 18 -6.76 -21.18 -16.71
CA TRP A 18 -7.64 -20.29 -17.45
C TRP A 18 -8.93 -21.00 -17.83
N VAL A 19 -10.03 -20.24 -17.80
CA VAL A 19 -11.35 -20.67 -18.22
C VAL A 19 -11.88 -19.70 -19.25
N SER A 20 -12.35 -20.22 -20.38
CA SER A 20 -12.98 -19.41 -21.42
C SER A 20 -14.20 -18.66 -20.90
N THR A 21 -14.54 -17.57 -21.58
CA THR A 21 -15.71 -16.73 -21.29
C THR A 21 -17.03 -17.48 -21.41
N ASP A 22 -17.09 -18.52 -22.25
CA ASP A 22 -18.25 -19.42 -22.36
C ASP A 22 -18.28 -20.51 -21.25
N HIS A 23 -17.26 -20.53 -20.39
CA HIS A 23 -17.07 -21.46 -19.26
C HIS A 23 -17.05 -22.95 -19.61
N ARG A 24 -16.81 -23.27 -20.88
CA ARG A 24 -16.74 -24.65 -21.41
C ARG A 24 -15.31 -25.15 -21.55
N THR A 25 -14.39 -24.26 -21.87
CA THR A 25 -13.00 -24.59 -22.16
C THR A 25 -12.12 -24.20 -20.99
N GLU A 26 -11.28 -25.13 -20.57
CA GLU A 26 -10.33 -24.95 -19.49
C GLU A 26 -8.94 -25.31 -20.00
N ASN A 27 -7.99 -24.39 -19.87
CA ASN A 27 -6.61 -24.58 -20.30
C ASN A 27 -5.63 -24.29 -19.16
N GLN A 28 -4.42 -24.83 -19.31
CA GLN A 28 -3.28 -24.50 -18.47
C GLN A 28 -2.34 -23.63 -19.29
N ILE A 29 -2.35 -22.32 -19.04
CA ILE A 29 -1.54 -21.33 -19.76
C ILE A 29 -0.54 -20.62 -18.84
N ASP A 30 -0.75 -20.70 -17.51
CA ASP A 30 0.14 -20.12 -16.51
C ASP A 30 0.99 -21.21 -15.85
N HIS A 31 2.29 -20.96 -15.78
CA HIS A 31 3.22 -21.91 -15.23
C HIS A 31 4.22 -21.26 -14.28
N ILE A 32 4.51 -21.95 -13.18
CA ILE A 32 5.63 -21.61 -12.31
C ILE A 32 6.79 -22.53 -12.68
N CYS A 33 7.84 -21.93 -13.22
CA CYS A 33 9.04 -22.64 -13.65
C CYS A 33 10.18 -22.45 -12.64
N ILE A 34 11.01 -23.49 -12.49
CA ILE A 34 12.19 -23.43 -11.62
C ILE A 34 13.42 -24.04 -12.32
N GLY A 35 14.59 -23.50 -12.01
CA GLY A 35 15.86 -24.06 -12.48
C GLY A 35 16.05 -25.49 -11.97
N ARG A 36 16.66 -26.37 -12.79
CA ARG A 36 16.88 -27.80 -12.44
C ARG A 36 17.60 -27.95 -11.10
N LYS A 37 18.60 -27.11 -10.84
CA LYS A 37 19.36 -27.08 -9.57
C LYS A 37 18.48 -26.90 -8.32
N PHE A 38 17.36 -26.19 -8.45
CA PHE A 38 16.44 -25.90 -7.35
C PHE A 38 15.17 -26.76 -7.41
N ARG A 39 15.10 -27.77 -8.28
CA ARG A 39 13.94 -28.68 -8.38
C ARG A 39 13.43 -29.16 -7.01
N ARG A 40 14.37 -29.56 -6.13
CA ARG A 40 14.05 -30.10 -4.79
C ARG A 40 13.50 -29.06 -3.81
N SER A 41 13.66 -27.76 -4.08
CA SER A 41 13.10 -26.71 -3.23
C SER A 41 11.62 -26.46 -3.53
N MET A 42 11.13 -26.84 -4.70
CA MET A 42 9.70 -26.76 -5.03
C MET A 42 9.00 -28.00 -4.47
N GLN A 43 8.06 -27.79 -3.54
CA GLN A 43 7.37 -28.86 -2.83
C GLN A 43 5.98 -29.15 -3.40
N ASP A 44 5.34 -28.16 -4.01
CA ASP A 44 4.04 -28.31 -4.65
C ASP A 44 3.76 -27.13 -5.60
N VAL A 45 2.98 -27.37 -6.65
CA VAL A 45 2.39 -26.32 -7.51
C VAL A 45 0.96 -26.73 -7.84
N LYS A 46 0.00 -25.88 -7.48
CA LYS A 46 -1.42 -26.14 -7.72
C LYS A 46 -2.19 -24.87 -8.04
N VAL A 47 -3.29 -25.02 -8.76
CA VAL A 47 -4.23 -23.94 -9.01
C VAL A 47 -5.21 -23.80 -7.83
N GLN A 48 -5.37 -22.56 -7.38
CA GLN A 48 -6.28 -22.17 -6.32
C GLN A 48 -7.60 -21.63 -6.89
N ARG A 49 -8.41 -22.53 -7.46
CA ARG A 49 -9.72 -22.17 -8.06
C ARG A 49 -10.75 -21.59 -7.08
N GLY A 50 -10.52 -21.72 -5.77
CA GLY A 50 -11.37 -21.16 -4.72
C GLY A 50 -11.06 -19.70 -4.40
N ALA A 51 -9.94 -19.15 -4.88
CA ALA A 51 -9.63 -17.74 -4.72
C ALA A 51 -10.36 -16.93 -5.82
N ASP A 52 -11.38 -16.17 -5.43
CA ASP A 52 -12.12 -15.32 -6.35
C ASP A 52 -11.34 -14.04 -6.66
N ALA A 53 -10.71 -14.00 -7.84
CA ALA A 53 -10.01 -12.83 -8.37
C ALA A 53 -10.87 -12.03 -9.38
N ALA A 54 -12.11 -12.46 -9.65
CA ALA A 54 -12.95 -11.92 -10.73
C ALA A 54 -12.24 -11.79 -12.09
N SER A 55 -11.38 -12.77 -12.39
CA SER A 55 -10.69 -12.95 -13.66
C SER A 55 -11.07 -14.33 -14.24
N ASP A 56 -10.95 -14.43 -15.56
CA ASP A 56 -10.92 -15.67 -16.34
C ASP A 56 -9.70 -16.56 -16.01
N ASN A 57 -8.70 -16.00 -15.32
CA ASN A 57 -7.55 -16.72 -14.81
C ASN A 57 -7.72 -17.09 -13.32
N HIS A 58 -7.25 -18.28 -12.97
CA HIS A 58 -7.11 -18.76 -11.60
C HIS A 58 -5.69 -18.54 -11.09
N LEU A 59 -5.57 -18.26 -9.80
CA LEU A 59 -4.26 -18.10 -9.17
C LEU A 59 -3.50 -19.43 -9.12
N VAL A 60 -2.24 -19.42 -9.55
CA VAL A 60 -1.31 -20.55 -9.41
C VAL A 60 -0.45 -20.34 -8.17
N LEU A 61 -0.43 -21.32 -7.28
CA LEU A 61 0.32 -21.26 -6.03
C LEU A 61 1.43 -22.30 -6.04
N ALA A 62 2.67 -21.86 -5.80
CA ALA A 62 3.81 -22.73 -5.55
C ALA A 62 4.16 -22.72 -4.06
N ARG A 63 4.34 -23.92 -3.50
CA ARG A 63 4.91 -24.11 -2.17
C ARG A 63 6.39 -24.40 -2.33
N MET A 64 7.25 -23.60 -1.69
CA MET A 64 8.70 -23.69 -1.84
C MET A 64 9.40 -23.68 -0.49
N LYS A 65 10.44 -24.50 -0.35
CA LYS A 65 11.34 -24.55 0.81
C LYS A 65 12.73 -24.04 0.41
N MET A 66 13.07 -22.83 0.81
CA MET A 66 14.35 -22.19 0.46
C MET A 66 15.01 -21.57 1.70
N LYS A 67 16.35 -21.56 1.72
CA LYS A 67 17.13 -20.74 2.65
C LYS A 67 17.53 -19.45 1.91
N LEU A 68 16.96 -18.32 2.30
CA LEU A 68 17.28 -17.02 1.72
C LEU A 68 18.16 -16.24 2.69
N LYS A 69 19.21 -15.59 2.17
CA LYS A 69 19.98 -14.62 2.98
C LYS A 69 19.07 -13.41 3.21
N LYS A 70 18.73 -13.14 4.47
CA LYS A 70 17.97 -11.96 4.84
C LYS A 70 18.88 -10.74 4.66
N ARG A 71 18.49 -9.80 3.81
CA ARG A 71 19.07 -8.46 3.81
C ARG A 71 18.34 -7.66 4.89
N GLU A 72 19.06 -7.24 5.92
CA GLU A 72 18.49 -6.34 6.93
C GLU A 72 18.28 -4.96 6.31
N VAL A 73 17.08 -4.74 5.80
CA VAL A 73 16.60 -3.39 5.56
C VAL A 73 16.26 -2.85 6.95
N LYS A 74 16.99 -1.83 7.44
CA LYS A 74 16.60 -1.06 8.62
C LYS A 74 15.27 -0.36 8.32
N ARG A 75 14.16 -1.09 8.44
CA ARG A 75 12.82 -0.50 8.43
C ARG A 75 12.69 0.28 9.72
N SER A 76 12.36 1.56 9.61
CA SER A 76 11.99 2.35 10.79
C SER A 76 10.89 1.60 11.54
N THR A 77 11.17 1.20 12.77
CA THR A 77 10.21 0.56 13.69
C THR A 77 9.30 1.59 14.36
N ARG A 78 9.06 2.74 13.70
CA ARG A 78 8.20 3.78 14.25
C ARG A 78 6.80 3.22 14.42
N THR A 79 6.42 2.96 15.67
CA THR A 79 5.05 2.62 16.04
C THR A 79 4.14 3.78 15.63
N GLN A 80 3.16 3.48 14.78
CA GLN A 80 2.09 4.43 14.46
C GLN A 80 0.90 4.12 15.37
N TYR A 81 0.30 5.15 15.94
CA TYR A 81 -0.90 5.05 16.78
C TYR A 81 -2.15 5.41 15.97
N ASN A 82 -3.32 4.94 16.41
CA ASN A 82 -4.58 5.22 15.73
C ASN A 82 -5.15 6.59 16.13
N VAL A 83 -4.60 7.66 15.56
CA VAL A 83 -5.01 9.04 15.86
C VAL A 83 -6.44 9.36 15.43
N ASP A 84 -7.07 8.55 14.57
CA ASP A 84 -8.46 8.74 14.17
C ASP A 84 -9.44 8.60 15.35
N PHE A 85 -9.06 7.85 16.41
CA PHE A 85 -9.87 7.77 17.62
C PHE A 85 -9.99 9.11 18.37
N LEU A 86 -9.08 10.07 18.14
CA LEU A 86 -9.20 11.42 18.69
C LEU A 86 -10.28 12.26 17.99
N LYS A 87 -10.95 11.73 16.96
CA LYS A 87 -12.17 12.35 16.42
C LYS A 87 -13.37 12.08 17.31
N ASP A 88 -13.34 11.00 18.08
CA ASP A 88 -14.37 10.72 19.08
C ASP A 88 -14.14 11.56 20.34
N ARG A 89 -15.21 12.23 20.80
CA ARG A 89 -15.14 13.16 21.93
C ARG A 89 -14.78 12.44 23.22
N LEU A 90 -15.35 11.25 23.46
CA LEU A 90 -15.12 10.49 24.70
C LEU A 90 -13.66 10.01 24.79
N THR A 91 -13.14 9.48 23.68
CA THR A 91 -11.74 9.05 23.59
C THR A 91 -10.77 10.21 23.75
N THR A 92 -11.11 11.38 23.21
CA THR A 92 -10.31 12.61 23.36
C THR A 92 -10.22 13.07 24.81
N GLU A 93 -11.35 13.13 25.51
CA GLU A 93 -11.37 13.52 26.94
C GLU A 93 -10.63 12.51 27.79
N THR A 94 -10.78 11.21 27.51
CA THR A 94 -10.06 10.14 28.20
C THR A 94 -8.56 10.29 27.97
N PHE A 95 -8.12 10.49 26.73
CA PHE A 95 -6.71 10.71 26.40
C PHE A 95 -6.15 11.91 27.16
N ARG A 96 -6.85 13.04 27.15
CA ARG A 96 -6.44 14.27 27.83
C ARG A 96 -6.30 14.06 29.34
N LEU A 97 -7.28 13.38 29.96
CA LEU A 97 -7.28 13.12 31.39
C LEU A 97 -6.16 12.14 31.78
N THR A 98 -5.95 11.07 31.00
CA THR A 98 -4.86 10.12 31.27
C THR A 98 -3.48 10.78 31.13
N VAL A 99 -3.25 11.60 30.10
CA VAL A 99 -2.00 12.34 29.93
C VAL A 99 -1.77 13.27 31.12
N ARG A 100 -2.80 14.03 31.52
CA ARG A 100 -2.70 14.97 32.63
C ARG A 100 -2.34 14.26 33.94
N ASN A 101 -3.08 13.22 34.31
CA ASN A 101 -2.86 12.49 35.56
C ASN A 101 -1.45 11.87 35.62
N LYS A 102 -0.98 11.29 34.50
CA LYS A 102 0.36 10.70 34.44
C LYS A 102 1.47 11.76 34.44
N TYR A 103 1.21 12.93 33.85
CA TYR A 103 2.16 14.03 33.86
C TYR A 103 2.28 14.64 35.26
N GLU A 104 1.16 14.88 35.96
CA GLU A 104 1.17 15.36 37.34
C GLU A 104 1.98 14.42 38.24
N ALA A 105 1.72 13.10 38.16
CA ALA A 105 2.50 12.10 38.90
C ALA A 105 3.99 12.05 38.50
N LEU A 106 4.32 12.35 37.25
CA LEU A 106 5.71 12.37 36.76
C LEU A 106 6.44 13.65 37.19
N GLN A 107 5.75 14.79 37.26
CA GLN A 107 6.33 16.06 37.65
C GLN A 107 6.88 16.00 39.08
N ASP A 108 6.12 15.40 40.00
CA ASP A 108 6.56 15.18 41.38
C ASP A 108 7.89 14.40 41.46
N LEU A 109 8.08 13.41 40.57
CA LEU A 109 9.32 12.62 40.46
C LEU A 109 10.48 13.39 39.81
N LEU A 110 10.18 14.30 38.88
CA LEU A 110 11.20 15.09 38.17
C LEU A 110 11.78 16.20 39.06
N ASP A 111 10.98 16.76 39.97
CA ASP A 111 11.36 17.84 40.87
C ASP A 111 12.24 17.37 42.06
N GLU A 112 12.40 16.05 42.27
CA GLU A 112 13.28 15.45 43.31
C GLU A 112 14.80 15.60 43.03
N GLY A 113 15.19 16.38 42.01
CA GLY A 113 16.54 16.96 41.88
C GLY A 113 17.70 16.01 41.54
N ASN A 114 17.46 14.71 41.37
CA ASN A 114 18.50 13.69 41.20
C ASN A 114 18.59 13.04 39.80
N MET A 115 17.76 13.43 38.83
CA MET A 115 17.75 12.83 37.49
C MET A 115 18.38 13.73 36.43
N ASP A 116 19.26 13.15 35.61
CA ASP A 116 19.83 13.82 34.45
C ASP A 116 18.76 14.11 33.37
N ILE A 117 19.00 15.16 32.57
CA ILE A 117 18.07 15.64 31.52
C ILE A 117 17.69 14.54 30.51
N TYR A 118 18.61 13.63 30.19
CA TYR A 118 18.34 12.53 29.25
C TYR A 118 17.35 11.53 29.85
N THR A 119 17.51 11.19 31.13
CA THR A 119 16.60 10.33 31.90
C THR A 119 15.22 10.97 32.03
N GLN A 120 15.15 12.26 32.34
CA GLN A 120 13.88 13.01 32.37
C GLN A 120 13.15 12.94 31.02
N TRP A 121 13.88 13.16 29.91
CA TRP A 121 13.32 13.04 28.57
C TRP A 121 12.83 11.62 28.25
N GLN A 122 13.55 10.56 28.66
CA GLN A 122 13.09 9.19 28.44
C GLN A 122 11.79 8.91 29.19
N GLN A 123 11.63 9.40 30.43
CA GLN A 123 10.40 9.20 31.20
C GLN A 123 9.19 9.91 30.57
N ILE A 124 9.36 11.16 30.13
CA ILE A 124 8.31 11.90 29.42
C ILE A 124 7.91 11.16 28.13
N LYS A 125 8.90 10.73 27.37
CA LYS A 125 8.68 9.98 26.13
C LYS A 125 7.97 8.65 26.40
N GLU A 126 8.38 7.92 27.43
CA GLU A 126 7.78 6.65 27.82
C GLU A 126 6.31 6.85 28.25
N MET A 127 6.05 7.81 29.13
CA MET A 127 4.70 8.19 29.56
C MET A 127 3.80 8.51 28.37
N TRP A 128 4.29 9.32 27.42
CA TRP A 128 3.55 9.66 26.20
C TRP A 128 3.27 8.41 25.36
N THR A 129 4.28 7.58 25.10
CA THR A 129 4.14 6.37 24.28
C THR A 129 3.22 5.32 24.92
N ASN A 130 3.24 5.20 26.25
CA ASN A 130 2.36 4.30 27.01
C ASN A 130 0.92 4.78 26.93
N THR A 131 0.68 6.08 27.12
CA THR A 131 -0.66 6.67 27.01
C THR A 131 -1.23 6.55 25.60
N CYS A 132 -0.42 6.82 24.57
CA CYS A 132 -0.82 6.55 23.19
C CYS A 132 -1.11 5.06 22.95
N SER A 133 -0.37 4.14 23.55
CA SER A 133 -0.60 2.70 23.40
C SER A 133 -1.86 2.22 24.12
N GLU A 134 -2.15 2.76 25.31
CA GLU A 134 -3.30 2.40 26.13
C GLU A 134 -4.61 2.93 25.56
N VAL A 135 -4.63 4.21 25.18
CA VAL A 135 -5.88 4.89 24.77
C VAL A 135 -6.12 4.77 23.26
N LEU A 136 -5.08 5.00 22.43
CA LEU A 136 -5.24 5.01 20.97
C LEU A 136 -4.94 3.64 20.34
N GLY A 137 -4.09 2.84 20.99
CA GLY A 137 -3.61 1.58 20.44
C GLY A 137 -2.73 1.75 19.20
N LYS A 138 -2.11 0.66 18.77
CA LYS A 138 -1.31 0.63 17.54
C LYS A 138 -2.22 0.74 16.33
N LYS A 139 -1.81 1.54 15.33
CA LYS A 139 -2.48 1.61 14.04
C LYS A 139 -2.46 0.23 13.40
N LYS A 140 -3.64 -0.39 13.30
CA LYS A 140 -3.81 -1.66 12.59
C LYS A 140 -3.75 -1.43 11.09
N TYR A 141 -3.39 -2.46 10.34
CA TYR A 141 -3.56 -2.45 8.89
C TYR A 141 -5.06 -2.34 8.62
N GLN A 142 -5.50 -1.15 8.21
CA GLN A 142 -6.85 -0.97 7.74
C GLN A 142 -6.92 -1.45 6.30
N GLN A 143 -8.00 -2.17 6.01
CA GLN A 143 -8.48 -2.26 4.65
C GLN A 143 -8.63 -0.84 4.09
N LYS A 144 -8.33 -0.64 2.80
CA LYS A 144 -8.32 0.69 2.18
C LYS A 144 -9.49 1.54 2.70
N ASP A 145 -9.16 2.65 3.35
CA ASP A 145 -10.09 3.48 4.14
C ASP A 145 -11.34 3.94 3.36
N TRP A 146 -11.30 3.88 2.02
CA TRP A 146 -12.38 4.27 1.13
C TRP A 146 -13.37 3.15 0.78
N ILE A 147 -13.08 1.88 1.08
CA ILE A 147 -14.01 0.77 0.78
C ILE A 147 -15.02 0.66 1.91
N SER A 148 -16.31 0.77 1.59
CA SER A 148 -17.39 0.70 2.57
C SER A 148 -17.66 -0.73 3.06
N ALA A 149 -18.28 -0.83 4.23
CA ALA A 149 -18.74 -2.12 4.78
C ALA A 149 -19.78 -2.80 3.89
N ASP A 150 -20.63 -2.02 3.22
CA ASP A 150 -21.61 -2.52 2.26
C ASP A 150 -20.92 -3.15 1.03
N THR A 151 -19.92 -2.48 0.46
CA THR A 151 -19.10 -3.05 -0.63
C THR A 151 -18.41 -4.34 -0.20
N LEU A 152 -17.96 -4.43 1.05
CA LEU A 152 -17.38 -5.64 1.60
C LEU A 152 -18.37 -6.80 1.70
N ASN A 153 -19.59 -6.53 2.16
CA ASN A 153 -20.66 -7.52 2.19
C ASN A 153 -20.97 -8.03 0.77
N LYS A 154 -21.03 -7.13 -0.23
CA LYS A 154 -21.20 -7.51 -1.63
C LYS A 154 -20.05 -8.39 -2.15
N VAL A 155 -18.80 -8.13 -1.75
CA VAL A 155 -17.64 -8.99 -2.09
C VAL A 155 -17.79 -10.39 -1.48
N GLN A 156 -18.28 -10.47 -0.24
CA GLN A 156 -18.54 -11.75 0.42
C GLN A 156 -19.66 -12.54 -0.28
N VAL A 157 -20.78 -11.89 -0.64
CA VAL A 157 -21.85 -12.51 -1.44
C VAL A 157 -21.31 -13.01 -2.78
N ARG A 158 -20.51 -12.20 -3.49
CA ARG A 158 -19.90 -12.62 -4.75
C ARG A 158 -19.03 -13.87 -4.59
N LYS A 159 -18.27 -13.96 -3.48
CA LYS A 159 -17.43 -15.13 -3.15
C LYS A 159 -18.28 -16.38 -2.91
N GLU A 160 -19.43 -16.26 -2.26
CA GLU A 160 -20.38 -17.37 -2.06
C GLU A 160 -20.96 -17.86 -3.39
N LYS A 161 -21.36 -16.94 -4.27
CA LYS A 161 -21.80 -17.29 -5.63
C LYS A 161 -20.70 -17.98 -6.45
N LYS A 162 -19.43 -17.57 -6.28
CA LYS A 162 -18.28 -18.29 -6.88
C LYS A 162 -18.16 -19.71 -6.33
N GLY A 163 -18.43 -19.90 -5.05
CA GLY A 163 -18.52 -21.22 -4.41
C GLY A 163 -19.60 -22.09 -5.06
N ALA A 164 -20.78 -21.53 -5.33
CA ALA A 164 -21.87 -22.23 -6.02
C ALA A 164 -21.43 -22.73 -7.40
N ILE A 165 -20.81 -21.87 -8.23
CA ILE A 165 -20.26 -22.25 -9.55
C ILE A 165 -19.28 -23.43 -9.44
N ASN A 166 -18.39 -23.39 -8.45
CA ASN A 166 -17.36 -24.42 -8.25
C ASN A 166 -17.93 -25.78 -7.80
N ASN A 167 -19.12 -25.76 -7.17
CA ASN A 167 -19.80 -26.93 -6.63
C ASN A 167 -20.89 -27.48 -7.57
N SER A 168 -21.31 -26.71 -8.58
CA SER A 168 -22.30 -27.14 -9.59
C SER A 168 -21.84 -28.40 -10.33
N ARG A 169 -22.71 -29.41 -10.38
CA ARG A 169 -22.43 -30.70 -11.05
C ARG A 169 -22.95 -30.78 -12.49
N THR A 170 -24.02 -30.05 -12.80
CA THR A 170 -24.65 -30.05 -14.13
C THR A 170 -24.35 -28.76 -14.88
N ARG A 171 -24.40 -28.81 -16.23
CA ARG A 171 -24.19 -27.62 -17.06
C ARG A 171 -25.25 -26.55 -16.82
N ALA A 172 -26.51 -26.95 -16.67
CA ALA A 172 -27.62 -26.02 -16.38
C ALA A 172 -27.41 -25.32 -15.03
N ALA A 173 -27.13 -26.06 -13.96
CA ALA A 173 -26.88 -25.45 -12.64
C ALA A 173 -25.65 -24.53 -12.64
N LYS A 174 -24.60 -24.87 -13.41
CA LYS A 174 -23.42 -24.02 -13.56
C LYS A 174 -23.75 -22.73 -14.30
N ALA A 175 -24.62 -22.78 -15.33
CA ALA A 175 -25.06 -21.60 -16.06
C ALA A 175 -25.86 -20.64 -15.16
N THR A 176 -26.84 -21.15 -14.41
CA THR A 176 -27.62 -20.35 -13.45
C THR A 176 -26.72 -19.73 -12.38
N ALA A 177 -25.82 -20.52 -11.76
CA ALA A 177 -24.88 -19.98 -10.77
C ALA A 177 -23.93 -18.92 -11.36
N GLN A 178 -23.62 -19.03 -12.65
CA GLN A 178 -22.78 -18.07 -13.35
C GLN A 178 -23.49 -16.74 -13.64
N GLU A 179 -24.78 -16.78 -13.95
CA GLU A 179 -25.62 -15.58 -14.08
C GLU A 179 -25.68 -14.82 -12.75
N GLU A 180 -25.98 -15.53 -11.65
CA GLU A 180 -26.00 -14.95 -10.30
C GLU A 180 -24.64 -14.34 -9.89
N TYR A 181 -23.54 -15.02 -10.19
CA TYR A 181 -22.20 -14.48 -9.96
C TYR A 181 -21.93 -13.23 -10.80
N THR A 182 -22.39 -13.21 -12.05
CA THR A 182 -22.18 -12.08 -12.96
C THR A 182 -22.90 -10.84 -12.44
N GLU A 183 -24.13 -11.00 -11.95
CA GLU A 183 -24.88 -9.94 -11.29
C GLU A 183 -24.17 -9.45 -10.02
N ALA A 184 -23.79 -10.36 -9.12
CA ALA A 184 -23.04 -10.02 -7.91
C ALA A 184 -21.71 -9.30 -8.23
N ASN A 185 -21.01 -9.72 -9.27
CA ASN A 185 -19.77 -9.07 -9.71
C ASN A 185 -20.01 -7.66 -10.28
N ARG A 186 -21.10 -7.45 -11.02
CA ARG A 186 -21.52 -6.10 -11.46
C ARG A 186 -21.84 -5.21 -10.26
N ALA A 187 -22.59 -5.72 -9.28
CA ALA A 187 -22.92 -5.00 -8.05
C ALA A 187 -21.66 -4.57 -7.28
N VAL A 188 -20.69 -5.48 -7.11
CA VAL A 188 -19.39 -5.17 -6.49
C VAL A 188 -18.64 -4.09 -7.28
N LYS A 189 -18.54 -4.24 -8.62
CA LYS A 189 -17.84 -3.24 -9.46
C LYS A 189 -18.46 -1.85 -9.36
N ASN A 190 -19.79 -1.76 -9.35
CA ASN A 190 -20.50 -0.50 -9.20
C ASN A 190 -20.29 0.09 -7.80
N SER A 191 -20.45 -0.72 -6.74
CA SER A 191 -20.23 -0.28 -5.36
C SER A 191 -18.80 0.25 -5.13
N VAL A 192 -17.78 -0.46 -5.64
CA VAL A 192 -16.37 -0.02 -5.58
C VAL A 192 -16.15 1.29 -6.33
N LYS A 193 -16.82 1.51 -7.47
CA LYS A 193 -16.73 2.77 -8.21
C LYS A 193 -17.36 3.91 -7.43
N THR A 194 -18.55 3.70 -6.85
CA THR A 194 -19.26 4.68 -6.03
C THR A 194 -18.45 5.04 -4.78
N ASP A 195 -17.99 4.06 -4.01
CA ASP A 195 -17.13 4.26 -2.84
C ASP A 195 -15.90 5.11 -3.19
N LYS A 196 -15.24 4.79 -4.31
CA LYS A 196 -14.07 5.53 -4.76
C LYS A 196 -14.42 6.96 -5.18
N ALA A 197 -15.55 7.17 -5.85
CA ALA A 197 -16.01 8.50 -6.25
C ALA A 197 -16.32 9.36 -5.02
N ASN A 198 -17.09 8.83 -4.07
CA ASN A 198 -17.42 9.51 -2.81
C ASN A 198 -16.15 9.88 -2.04
N PHE A 199 -15.20 8.96 -1.93
CA PHE A 199 -13.92 9.24 -1.28
C PHE A 199 -13.13 10.37 -1.95
N ILE A 200 -13.11 10.41 -3.29
CA ILE A 200 -12.44 11.51 -4.02
C ILE A 200 -13.18 12.83 -3.79
N GLU A 201 -14.50 12.81 -3.79
CA GLU A 201 -15.34 13.99 -3.55
C GLU A 201 -15.15 14.54 -2.13
N ASP A 202 -15.12 13.68 -1.12
CA ASP A 202 -14.87 14.07 0.26
C ASP A 202 -13.47 14.69 0.43
N LEU A 203 -12.44 14.11 -0.21
CA LEU A 203 -11.10 14.70 -0.24
C LEU A 203 -11.09 16.06 -0.96
N ALA A 204 -11.86 16.23 -2.03
CA ALA A 204 -11.96 17.51 -2.72
C ALA A 204 -12.63 18.58 -1.83
N LYS A 205 -13.67 18.21 -1.09
CA LYS A 205 -14.32 19.09 -0.10
C LYS A 205 -13.37 19.48 1.03
N GLU A 206 -12.61 18.53 1.57
CA GLU A 206 -11.58 18.81 2.58
C GLU A 206 -10.49 19.75 2.04
N ALA A 207 -10.02 19.54 0.82
CA ALA A 207 -9.03 20.39 0.17
C ALA A 207 -9.53 21.84 -0.02
N ALA A 208 -10.83 22.02 -0.27
CA ALA A 208 -11.46 23.32 -0.45
C ALA A 208 -11.63 24.12 0.87
N GLN A 209 -11.44 23.49 2.04
CA GLN A 209 -11.56 24.15 3.35
C GLN A 209 -10.37 25.08 3.69
N GLY A 210 -9.40 25.26 2.78
CA GLY A 210 -8.33 26.26 2.91
C GLY A 210 -7.15 25.85 3.80
N ASN A 211 -7.11 24.62 4.32
CA ASN A 211 -5.97 24.14 5.10
C ASN A 211 -4.84 23.66 4.18
N MET A 212 -3.81 24.50 4.02
CA MET A 212 -2.66 24.24 3.14
C MET A 212 -1.95 22.91 3.42
N LYS A 213 -1.88 22.49 4.69
CA LYS A 213 -1.27 21.21 5.06
C LYS A 213 -2.08 20.02 4.55
N GLN A 214 -3.41 20.08 4.70
CA GLN A 214 -4.32 19.04 4.19
C GLN A 214 -4.27 18.98 2.66
N LEU A 215 -4.30 20.14 1.99
CA LEU A 215 -4.19 20.22 0.53
C LEU A 215 -2.89 19.55 0.01
N TYR A 216 -1.75 19.81 0.65
CA TYR A 216 -0.48 19.18 0.29
C TYR A 216 -0.50 17.65 0.53
N GLU A 217 -1.04 17.20 1.67
CA GLU A 217 -1.17 15.77 1.96
C GLU A 217 -2.08 15.04 0.96
N ILE A 218 -3.20 15.66 0.57
CA ILE A 218 -4.15 15.14 -0.43
C ILE A 218 -3.51 15.08 -1.81
N THR A 219 -2.86 16.17 -2.24
CA THR A 219 -2.14 16.24 -3.51
C THR A 219 -1.04 15.17 -3.58
N ARG A 220 -0.31 14.97 -2.48
CA ARG A 220 0.70 13.92 -2.36
C ARG A 220 0.10 12.50 -2.42
N LYS A 221 -1.10 12.28 -1.88
CA LYS A 221 -1.82 10.99 -2.01
C LYS A 221 -2.16 10.70 -3.47
N PHE A 222 -2.59 11.70 -4.25
CA PHE A 222 -2.98 11.55 -5.66
C PHE A 222 -1.81 11.50 -6.64
N ALA A 223 -0.77 12.31 -6.43
CA ALA A 223 0.44 12.34 -7.27
C ALA A 223 1.22 11.01 -7.24
N GLY A 224 0.84 10.08 -6.34
CA GLY A 224 1.51 8.82 -6.14
C GLY A 224 2.87 9.00 -5.48
N LYS A 225 3.58 7.89 -5.27
CA LYS A 225 4.99 7.98 -4.86
C LYS A 225 5.77 8.43 -6.08
N TYR A 226 6.43 9.58 -6.00
CA TYR A 226 7.53 9.93 -6.91
C TYR A 226 8.47 8.72 -6.93
N LYS A 227 8.49 7.99 -8.05
CA LYS A 227 9.50 6.98 -8.26
C LYS A 227 10.76 7.77 -8.54
N ARG A 228 11.70 7.77 -7.59
CA ARG A 228 13.10 8.02 -7.94
C ARG A 228 13.42 7.01 -9.03
N THR A 229 13.44 7.48 -10.26
CA THR A 229 14.14 6.76 -11.31
C THR A 229 15.60 6.93 -10.92
N ASP A 230 16.23 5.87 -10.44
CA ASP A 230 17.69 5.80 -10.35
C ASP A 230 18.20 5.78 -11.79
N ARG A 231 18.11 6.94 -12.45
CA ARG A 231 18.70 7.15 -13.76
C ARG A 231 20.19 7.21 -13.50
N PRO A 232 20.98 6.30 -14.08
CA PRO A 232 22.41 6.39 -13.97
C PRO A 232 22.87 7.76 -14.49
N ILE A 233 23.74 8.42 -13.73
CA ILE A 233 24.24 9.76 -14.03
C ILE A 233 25.05 9.68 -15.32
N LYS A 234 24.86 10.66 -16.21
CA LYS A 234 25.57 10.73 -17.49
C LYS A 234 26.49 11.94 -17.53
N ASP A 235 27.61 11.81 -18.22
CA ASP A 235 28.46 12.93 -18.60
C ASP A 235 27.74 13.87 -19.59
N LYS A 236 28.37 14.99 -19.97
CA LYS A 236 27.82 15.94 -20.96
C LYS A 236 27.64 15.33 -22.35
N ASN A 237 28.37 14.26 -22.66
CA ASN A 237 28.34 13.56 -23.94
C ASN A 237 27.31 12.41 -23.96
N GLY A 238 26.63 12.15 -22.84
CA GLY A 238 25.59 11.13 -22.71
C GLY A 238 26.07 9.74 -22.27
N ASN A 239 27.35 9.58 -21.92
CA ASN A 239 27.92 8.33 -21.43
C ASN A 239 27.63 8.10 -19.95
N LEU A 240 27.46 6.85 -19.55
CA LEU A 240 27.12 6.47 -18.18
C LEU A 240 28.34 6.57 -17.24
N LEU A 241 28.16 7.23 -16.10
CA LEU A 241 29.18 7.35 -15.05
C LEU A 241 28.98 6.26 -14.00
N THR A 242 29.96 5.36 -13.89
CA THR A 242 29.90 4.19 -13.00
C THR A 242 30.68 4.35 -11.69
N SER A 243 31.58 5.34 -11.59
CA SER A 243 32.37 5.65 -10.39
C SER A 243 31.73 6.77 -9.56
N ASP A 244 31.81 6.66 -8.24
CA ASP A 244 31.33 7.69 -7.30
C ASP A 244 32.07 9.03 -7.49
N GLU A 245 33.37 8.97 -7.81
CA GLU A 245 34.19 10.17 -8.05
C GLU A 245 33.73 10.94 -9.30
N ASP A 246 33.47 10.22 -10.39
CA ASP A 246 33.00 10.82 -11.64
C ASP A 246 31.60 11.41 -11.49
N GLN A 247 30.74 10.74 -10.72
CA GLN A 247 29.41 11.24 -10.40
C GLN A 247 29.46 12.53 -9.59
N LEU A 248 30.33 12.62 -8.57
CA LEU A 248 30.52 13.83 -7.78
C LEU A 248 31.10 14.99 -8.62
N LYS A 249 32.05 14.70 -9.51
CA LYS A 249 32.58 15.68 -10.46
C LYS A 249 31.48 16.22 -11.38
N ARG A 250 30.64 15.34 -11.93
CA ARG A 250 29.51 15.71 -12.78
C ARG A 250 28.47 16.57 -12.06
N TRP A 251 28.23 16.31 -10.76
CA TRP A 251 27.37 17.13 -9.91
C TRP A 251 27.95 18.53 -9.69
N ARG A 252 29.26 18.64 -9.41
CA ARG A 252 29.94 19.93 -9.28
C ARG A 252 29.77 20.77 -10.54
N GLU A 253 30.10 20.19 -11.69
CA GLU A 253 29.96 20.86 -12.99
C GLU A 253 28.52 21.35 -13.24
N HIS A 254 27.51 20.52 -12.90
CA HIS A 254 26.11 20.89 -13.09
C HIS A 254 25.71 22.13 -12.28
N PHE A 255 26.05 22.15 -10.99
CA PHE A 255 25.65 23.25 -10.11
C PHE A 255 26.45 24.52 -10.38
N GLU A 256 27.71 24.40 -10.78
CA GLU A 256 28.55 25.53 -11.18
C GLU A 256 27.96 26.26 -12.41
N GLU A 257 27.51 25.52 -13.42
CA GLU A 257 26.82 26.09 -14.59
C GLU A 257 25.41 26.63 -14.30
N LEU A 258 24.72 26.05 -13.33
CA LEU A 258 23.36 26.45 -12.98
C LEU A 258 23.35 27.73 -12.15
N LEU A 259 24.24 27.83 -11.17
CA LEU A 259 24.25 28.90 -10.16
C LEU A 259 25.10 30.10 -10.57
N ASN A 260 26.11 29.94 -11.44
CA ASN A 260 27.02 31.00 -11.84
C ASN A 260 26.74 31.51 -13.27
N ARG A 261 25.47 31.63 -13.64
CA ARG A 261 25.10 32.16 -14.96
C ARG A 261 25.34 33.67 -15.00
N PRO A 262 25.84 34.22 -16.12
CA PRO A 262 25.90 35.66 -16.30
C PRO A 262 24.49 36.27 -16.22
N PRO A 263 24.36 37.55 -15.83
CA PRO A 263 23.09 38.24 -15.82
C PRO A 263 22.41 38.11 -17.19
N PRO A 264 21.09 37.88 -17.25
CA PRO A 264 20.39 37.83 -18.52
C PRO A 264 20.61 39.14 -19.29
N GLN A 265 20.90 39.04 -20.59
CA GLN A 265 21.17 40.21 -21.44
C GLN A 265 19.96 41.14 -21.57
N ASN A 266 18.75 40.59 -21.39
CA ASN A 266 17.50 41.35 -21.39
C ASN A 266 16.94 41.38 -19.96
N PRO A 267 16.62 42.57 -19.41
CA PRO A 267 15.92 42.66 -18.15
C PRO A 267 14.56 41.94 -18.27
N PRO A 268 14.12 41.22 -17.21
CA PRO A 268 12.81 40.58 -17.23
C PRO A 268 11.72 41.64 -17.32
N ASP A 269 10.82 41.48 -18.30
CA ASP A 269 9.61 42.29 -18.44
C ASP A 269 8.61 41.83 -17.37
N ILE A 270 8.67 42.47 -16.20
CA ILE A 270 7.78 42.17 -15.08
C ILE A 270 6.54 43.05 -15.26
N THR A 271 5.47 42.47 -15.78
CA THR A 271 4.16 43.13 -15.82
C THR A 271 3.72 43.45 -14.39
N PRO A 272 3.31 44.69 -14.08
CA PRO A 272 2.80 45.06 -12.76
C PRO A 272 1.68 44.12 -12.32
N ALA A 273 1.67 43.75 -11.04
CA ALA A 273 0.57 42.98 -10.48
C ALA A 273 -0.73 43.79 -10.61
N GLU A 274 -1.78 43.17 -11.17
CA GLU A 274 -3.11 43.78 -11.20
C GLU A 274 -3.55 44.09 -9.76
N GLU A 275 -3.79 45.37 -9.49
CA GLU A 275 -4.45 45.80 -8.26
C GLU A 275 -5.83 45.16 -8.22
N ILE A 276 -6.02 44.23 -7.28
CA ILE A 276 -7.32 43.65 -6.98
C ILE A 276 -8.17 44.77 -6.35
N LEU A 277 -9.07 45.35 -7.15
CA LEU A 277 -10.19 46.18 -6.69
C LEU A 277 -11.29 45.33 -6.05
#